data_AF-A0A534CK50-F1
#
_entry.id   AF-A0A534CK50-F1
#
_cell.length_a   1.000
_cell.length_b   1.000
_cell.length_c   1.000
_cell.angle_alpha   90.00
_cell.angle_beta   90.00
_cell.angle_gamma   90.00
#
_symmetry.space_group_name_H-M   'P 1'
#
loop_
_entity.id
_entity.type
_entity.pdbx_description
1 polymer ?
#
loop_
_entity_poly.entity_id
_entity_poly.type
_entity_poly.pdbx_seq_one_letter_code
_entity_poly.pdbx_strand_id
1 'polypeptide(L)'
;MSVLRNSGLASLAACCAVTVGCGLALAPRQAAADDIDIYAGLSAGNSDAPNIIFLIDNSPNWSRNSQHWPDNGGNQGAAELAAISAELSLINSSMPANVGLALLSSYSGTTANGATPGSGGGYIRFAARDMTVAANKTALQNILAGIAANINSPNEKLTGMSSKDEDGGFYEVYKYLSGLAPFTGPYGSSYAAQNGYVDIAGNANTYTAASQGLTSGYAIVGGNYVSPISSTKPCARTYIVYIANNANNIGST
;
A
#
# COMPACT_ATOMS: atom_id res chain seq x y z
N MET A 1 7.02 40.47 77.55
CA MET A 1 5.60 40.16 77.22
C MET A 1 5.24 40.94 75.98
N SER A 2 4.84 40.25 74.89
CA SER A 2 3.96 40.65 73.77
C SER A 2 4.05 42.12 73.25
N VAL A 3 4.18 42.41 71.96
CA VAL A 3 3.15 42.22 70.92
C VAL A 3 3.76 42.45 69.52
N LEU A 4 3.44 41.56 68.58
CA LEU A 4 3.53 41.70 67.11
C LEU A 4 2.38 42.56 66.56
N ARG A 5 2.61 43.33 65.48
CA ARG A 5 1.71 43.58 64.32
C ARG A 5 2.43 44.48 63.30
N ASN A 6 2.94 43.98 62.17
CA ASN A 6 2.29 43.52 60.92
C ASN A 6 1.84 44.70 60.01
N SER A 7 2.70 45.08 59.06
CA SER A 7 2.36 45.94 57.92
C SER A 7 2.99 45.35 56.66
N GLY A 8 2.18 44.67 55.86
CA GLY A 8 2.63 44.03 54.62
C GLY A 8 1.44 43.62 53.76
N LEU A 9 0.71 44.61 53.24
CA LEU A 9 -0.44 44.38 52.37
C LEU A 9 -0.59 45.55 51.38
N ALA A 10 0.40 45.74 50.52
CA ALA A 10 0.24 46.48 49.26
C ALA A 10 1.54 46.39 48.46
N SER A 11 1.73 45.35 47.63
CA SER A 11 2.57 45.40 46.40
C SER A 11 2.77 44.05 45.68
N LEU A 12 1.89 43.06 45.88
CA LEU A 12 2.04 41.76 45.21
C LEU A 12 0.84 41.35 44.35
N ALA A 13 0.17 42.31 43.70
CA ALA A 13 -1.02 42.02 42.88
C ALA A 13 -0.88 42.41 41.40
N ALA A 14 0.26 42.95 40.95
CA ALA A 14 0.36 43.54 39.61
C ALA A 14 1.38 42.87 38.66
N CYS A 15 2.05 41.77 39.05
CA CYS A 15 3.08 41.15 38.20
C CYS A 15 2.75 39.76 37.64
N CYS A 16 1.67 39.10 38.09
CA CYS A 16 1.35 37.73 37.66
C CYS A 16 0.35 37.62 36.50
N ALA A 17 -0.27 38.72 36.06
CA ALA A 17 -1.31 38.65 35.02
C ALA A 17 -0.79 38.75 33.57
N VAL A 18 0.43 39.25 33.36
CA VAL A 18 0.96 39.49 31.99
C VAL A 18 1.78 38.30 31.47
N THR A 19 2.32 37.45 32.34
CA THR A 19 3.14 36.29 31.91
C THR A 19 2.32 35.09 31.47
N VAL A 20 1.02 35.01 31.80
CA VAL A 20 0.14 33.91 31.37
C VAL A 20 -0.45 34.16 29.97
N GLY A 21 -0.57 35.42 29.54
CA GLY A 21 -1.15 35.78 28.23
C GLY A 21 -0.21 35.58 27.03
N CYS A 22 1.11 35.67 27.23
CA CYS A 22 2.08 35.55 26.13
C CYS A 22 2.59 34.11 25.87
N GLY A 23 2.37 33.16 26.80
CA GLY A 23 2.81 31.77 26.64
C GLY A 23 1.93 30.91 25.73
N LEU A 24 0.67 31.31 25.51
CA LEU A 24 -0.30 30.56 24.69
C LEU A 24 -0.26 30.93 23.20
N ALA A 25 0.45 32.00 22.82
CA ALA A 25 0.60 32.41 21.43
C ALA A 25 1.77 31.71 20.71
N LEU A 26 2.60 30.96 21.43
CA LEU A 26 3.77 30.25 20.90
C LEU A 26 3.71 28.73 21.07
N ALA A 27 2.56 28.17 21.49
CA ALA A 27 2.35 26.74 21.35
C ALA A 27 2.28 26.46 19.84
N PRO A 28 3.21 25.69 19.25
CA PRO A 28 3.05 25.25 17.88
C PRO A 28 1.73 24.49 17.85
N ARG A 29 0.76 25.02 17.09
CA ARG A 29 -0.39 24.21 16.68
C ARG A 29 0.23 23.04 15.94
N GLN A 30 0.25 21.87 16.58
CA GLN A 30 0.40 20.62 15.86
C GLN A 30 -0.70 20.64 14.81
N ALA A 31 -0.32 20.97 13.58
CA ALA A 31 -1.17 20.73 12.44
C ALA A 31 -1.40 19.22 12.47
N ALA A 32 -2.64 18.82 12.74
CA ALA A 32 -3.06 17.45 12.50
C ALA A 32 -2.98 17.25 10.99
N ALA A 33 -1.90 16.62 10.55
CA ALA A 33 -1.79 16.06 9.22
C ALA A 33 -2.56 14.75 9.24
N ASP A 34 -3.80 14.77 8.75
CA ASP A 34 -4.57 13.53 8.55
C ASP A 34 -4.41 12.97 7.11
N ASP A 35 -3.72 13.68 6.21
CA ASP A 35 -3.48 13.22 4.83
C ASP A 35 -2.22 13.86 4.19
N ILE A 36 -1.18 14.13 4.98
CA ILE A 36 0.05 14.78 4.47
C ILE A 36 1.29 13.91 4.69
N ASP A 37 1.26 12.90 5.55
CA ASP A 37 2.46 12.11 5.89
C ASP A 37 3.01 11.28 4.72
N ILE A 38 2.18 11.05 3.69
CA ILE A 38 2.59 10.42 2.42
C ILE A 38 3.21 11.42 1.43
N TYR A 39 2.88 12.72 1.54
CA TYR A 39 3.31 13.79 0.63
C TYR A 39 4.36 14.75 1.24
N ALA A 40 4.45 14.82 2.56
CA ALA A 40 5.47 15.56 3.29
C ALA A 40 6.72 14.68 3.34
N GLY A 41 7.59 14.83 2.34
CA GLY A 41 8.94 14.28 2.30
C GLY A 41 9.83 14.82 3.43
N LEU A 42 9.47 14.56 4.69
CA LEU A 42 10.21 15.00 5.87
C LEU A 42 10.78 13.77 6.58
N SER A 43 11.86 13.25 6.02
CA SER A 43 12.95 12.80 6.89
C SER A 43 14.06 13.85 6.82
N ALA A 44 14.30 14.53 7.94
CA ALA A 44 15.41 15.46 8.13
C ALA A 44 16.77 14.72 8.29
N GLY A 45 16.97 13.67 7.52
CA GLY A 45 18.15 12.80 7.49
C GLY A 45 17.97 11.77 6.38
N ASN A 46 19.07 11.15 5.91
CA ASN A 46 19.08 10.09 4.89
C ASN A 46 18.19 8.90 5.32
N SER A 47 16.87 9.04 5.23
CA SER A 47 15.93 7.95 5.40
C SER A 47 16.03 7.09 4.16
N ASP A 48 16.15 5.79 4.38
CA ASP A 48 15.93 4.81 3.35
C ASP A 48 14.59 5.09 2.64
N ALA A 49 14.55 4.87 1.32
CA ALA A 49 13.34 5.04 0.53
C ALA A 49 12.19 4.19 1.12
N PRO A 50 10.98 4.76 1.31
CA PRO A 50 9.86 4.03 1.86
C PRO A 50 9.40 2.90 0.92
N ASN A 51 8.76 1.90 1.49
CA ASN A 51 8.03 0.88 0.75
C ASN A 51 6.55 1.28 0.69
N ILE A 52 5.97 1.35 -0.50
CA ILE A 52 4.55 1.63 -0.72
C ILE A 52 3.96 0.40 -1.40
N ILE A 53 2.99 -0.25 -0.77
CA ILE A 53 2.29 -1.41 -1.33
C ILE A 53 0.85 -1.01 -1.59
N PHE A 54 0.45 -1.01 -2.85
CA PHE A 54 -0.95 -0.86 -3.23
C PHE A 54 -1.65 -2.21 -3.16
N LEU A 55 -2.71 -2.32 -2.37
CA LEU A 55 -3.65 -3.44 -2.44
C LEU A 55 -4.91 -2.95 -3.16
N ILE A 56 -5.26 -3.57 -4.28
CA ILE A 56 -6.39 -3.15 -5.10
C ILE A 56 -7.57 -4.11 -4.95
N ASP A 57 -8.74 -3.54 -4.67
CA ASP A 57 -10.02 -4.22 -4.75
C ASP A 57 -10.51 -4.34 -6.21
N ASN A 58 -10.09 -5.43 -6.85
CA ASN A 58 -10.50 -5.84 -8.19
C ASN A 58 -11.83 -6.63 -8.21
N SER A 59 -12.75 -6.36 -7.28
CA SER A 59 -14.09 -6.97 -7.24
C SER A 59 -14.96 -6.62 -8.45
N PRO A 60 -16.11 -7.29 -8.67
CA PRO A 60 -16.93 -7.09 -9.87
C PRO A 60 -17.35 -5.65 -10.17
N ASN A 61 -17.40 -4.75 -9.17
CA ASN A 61 -17.74 -3.35 -9.38
C ASN A 61 -16.61 -2.54 -10.04
N TRP A 62 -15.39 -3.10 -10.14
CA TRP A 62 -14.16 -2.40 -10.51
C TRP A 62 -14.17 -1.95 -11.96
N SER A 63 -14.83 -2.73 -12.81
CA SER A 63 -15.02 -2.40 -14.21
C SER A 63 -16.35 -1.67 -14.48
N ARG A 64 -17.06 -1.14 -13.47
CA ARG A 64 -18.27 -0.33 -13.71
C ARG A 64 -17.92 1.07 -14.20
N ASN A 65 -18.76 1.59 -15.11
CA ASN A 65 -18.69 2.96 -15.65
C ASN A 65 -19.80 3.88 -15.09
N SER A 66 -20.60 3.39 -14.14
CA SER A 66 -21.75 4.13 -13.60
C SER A 66 -21.39 5.30 -12.69
N GLN A 67 -20.11 5.46 -12.33
CA GLN A 67 -19.64 6.62 -11.57
C GLN A 67 -19.29 7.82 -12.46
N HIS A 68 -19.34 7.68 -13.79
CA HIS A 68 -19.08 8.75 -14.76
C HIS A 68 -17.72 9.47 -14.53
N TRP A 69 -16.66 8.72 -14.22
CA TRP A 69 -15.33 9.31 -14.15
C TRP A 69 -14.97 9.90 -15.54
N PRO A 70 -14.57 11.18 -15.62
CA PRO A 70 -14.34 11.83 -16.92
C PRO A 70 -13.10 11.29 -17.66
N ASP A 71 -12.22 10.57 -16.95
CA ASP A 71 -10.89 10.21 -17.41
C ASP A 71 -10.80 8.70 -17.75
N ASN A 72 -10.01 8.34 -18.77
CA ASN A 72 -9.66 6.94 -19.14
C ASN A 72 -10.83 5.96 -19.41
N GLY A 73 -11.91 6.43 -20.04
CA GLY A 73 -13.01 5.56 -20.49
C GLY A 73 -14.13 5.37 -19.46
N GLY A 74 -14.01 6.00 -18.28
CA GLY A 74 -15.05 6.13 -17.27
C GLY A 74 -15.22 4.95 -16.31
N ASN A 75 -14.44 3.89 -16.48
CA ASN A 75 -14.41 2.76 -15.56
C ASN A 75 -13.55 3.08 -14.33
N GLN A 76 -14.10 2.88 -13.12
CA GLN A 76 -13.43 3.22 -11.86
C GLN A 76 -12.02 2.64 -11.75
N GLY A 77 -11.85 1.34 -12.00
CA GLY A 77 -10.54 0.70 -11.86
C GLY A 77 -9.49 1.19 -12.85
N ALA A 78 -9.90 1.62 -14.05
CA ALA A 78 -8.96 2.18 -15.02
C ALA A 78 -8.44 3.55 -14.57
N ALA A 79 -9.30 4.34 -13.90
CA ALA A 79 -8.90 5.59 -13.27
C ALA A 79 -7.95 5.36 -12.07
N GLU A 80 -8.25 4.39 -11.22
CA GLU A 80 -7.38 4.01 -10.08
C GLU A 80 -5.97 3.60 -10.55
N LEU A 81 -5.89 2.72 -11.56
CA LEU A 81 -4.60 2.28 -12.12
C LEU A 81 -3.84 3.43 -12.82
N ALA A 82 -4.56 4.35 -13.45
CA ALA A 82 -3.97 5.53 -14.07
C ALA A 82 -3.41 6.50 -13.03
N ALA A 83 -4.11 6.70 -11.92
CA ALA A 83 -3.62 7.50 -10.80
C ALA A 83 -2.32 6.92 -10.24
N ILE A 84 -2.26 5.61 -9.98
CA ILE A 84 -1.01 4.95 -9.55
C ILE A 84 0.10 5.20 -10.59
N SER A 85 -0.17 5.01 -11.88
CA SER A 85 0.81 5.22 -12.95
C SER A 85 1.32 6.68 -13.04
N ALA A 86 0.45 7.64 -12.76
CA ALA A 86 0.81 9.05 -12.68
C ALA A 86 1.75 9.33 -11.50
N GLU A 87 1.44 8.80 -10.31
CA GLU A 87 2.31 8.92 -9.12
C GLU A 87 3.69 8.27 -9.34
N LEU A 88 3.74 7.11 -10.01
CA LEU A 88 5.01 6.48 -10.39
C LEU A 88 5.92 7.41 -11.23
N SER A 89 5.33 8.30 -12.03
CA SER A 89 6.06 9.25 -12.86
C SER A 89 6.71 10.37 -12.04
N LEU A 90 6.20 10.66 -10.83
CA LEU A 90 6.75 11.67 -9.93
C LEU A 90 7.96 11.16 -9.13
N ILE A 91 8.05 9.84 -8.88
CA ILE A 91 9.16 9.23 -8.13
C ILE A 91 10.48 9.39 -8.90
N ASN A 92 11.50 9.93 -8.23
CA ASN A 92 12.82 10.18 -8.80
C ASN A 92 13.90 10.13 -7.70
N SER A 93 15.17 10.38 -8.05
CA SER A 93 16.28 10.30 -7.08
C SER A 93 16.17 11.26 -5.90
N SER A 94 15.42 12.36 -6.03
CA SER A 94 15.16 13.32 -4.94
C SER A 94 13.94 12.96 -4.08
N MET A 95 13.08 12.06 -4.58
CA MET A 95 11.92 11.52 -3.87
C MET A 95 11.82 10.02 -4.13
N PRO A 96 12.79 9.21 -3.64
CA PRO A 96 12.86 7.79 -3.94
C PRO A 96 11.78 7.02 -3.20
N ALA A 97 11.23 5.98 -3.81
CA ALA A 97 10.29 5.06 -3.18
C ALA A 97 10.41 3.66 -3.81
N ASN A 98 10.20 2.62 -3.02
CA ASN A 98 9.98 1.27 -3.51
C ASN A 98 8.49 1.02 -3.63
N VAL A 99 7.99 0.61 -4.79
CA VAL A 99 6.55 0.42 -5.01
C VAL A 99 6.23 -1.02 -5.37
N GLY A 100 5.25 -1.58 -4.68
CA GLY A 100 4.69 -2.91 -4.91
C GLY A 100 3.18 -2.86 -5.17
N LEU A 101 2.67 -3.94 -5.74
CA LEU A 101 1.28 -4.12 -6.11
C LEU A 101 0.78 -5.49 -5.65
N ALA A 102 -0.33 -5.49 -4.94
CA ALA A 102 -1.10 -6.66 -4.53
C ALA A 102 -2.53 -6.54 -5.08
N LEU A 103 -3.12 -7.67 -5.43
CA LEU A 103 -4.51 -7.76 -5.86
C LEU A 103 -5.22 -8.86 -5.07
N LEU A 104 -6.54 -8.72 -4.95
CA LEU A 104 -7.36 -9.84 -4.50
C LEU A 104 -7.41 -10.92 -5.58
N SER A 105 -7.64 -12.15 -5.17
CA SER A 105 -7.77 -13.30 -6.07
C SER A 105 -8.81 -14.30 -5.57
N SER A 106 -9.51 -14.93 -6.50
CA SER A 106 -10.19 -16.19 -6.21
C SER A 106 -9.12 -17.28 -6.08
N TYR A 107 -8.93 -17.82 -4.88
CA TYR A 107 -7.92 -18.83 -4.62
C TYR A 107 -8.24 -20.10 -5.43
N SER A 108 -7.37 -20.47 -6.36
CA SER A 108 -7.55 -21.65 -7.23
C SER A 108 -6.59 -22.81 -6.88
N GLY A 109 -5.89 -22.71 -5.74
CA GLY A 109 -4.89 -23.69 -5.30
C GLY A 109 -5.47 -24.99 -4.74
N THR A 110 -4.71 -25.70 -3.91
CA THR A 110 -5.20 -26.89 -3.17
C THR A 110 -5.55 -26.50 -1.73
N THR A 111 -6.04 -27.40 -0.88
CA THR A 111 -6.30 -27.07 0.55
C THR A 111 -5.02 -26.93 1.39
N ALA A 112 -3.97 -26.32 0.84
CA ALA A 112 -2.69 -26.15 1.51
C ALA A 112 -2.71 -24.94 2.44
N ASN A 113 -1.87 -24.98 3.48
CA ASN A 113 -1.67 -23.89 4.43
C ASN A 113 -2.94 -23.38 5.14
N GLY A 114 -4.06 -24.13 5.08
CA GLY A 114 -5.34 -23.75 5.67
C GLY A 114 -6.25 -22.92 4.75
N ALA A 115 -5.84 -22.63 3.50
CA ALA A 115 -6.69 -21.97 2.50
C ALA A 115 -7.66 -22.98 1.86
N THR A 116 -8.86 -22.52 1.48
CA THR A 116 -9.88 -23.38 0.85
C THR A 116 -10.04 -23.00 -0.61
N PRO A 117 -9.76 -23.88 -1.58
CA PRO A 117 -9.94 -23.57 -3.00
C PRO A 117 -11.36 -23.06 -3.30
N GLY A 118 -11.45 -21.99 -4.07
CA GLY A 118 -12.69 -21.26 -4.34
C GLY A 118 -13.01 -20.14 -3.35
N SER A 119 -12.27 -20.01 -2.23
CA SER A 119 -12.36 -18.85 -1.35
C SER A 119 -11.71 -17.61 -1.97
N GLY A 120 -11.99 -16.43 -1.41
CA GLY A 120 -11.21 -15.23 -1.70
C GLY A 120 -9.80 -15.31 -1.10
N GLY A 121 -9.01 -14.28 -1.36
CA GLY A 121 -7.67 -14.08 -0.84
C GLY A 121 -6.94 -12.99 -1.61
N GLY A 122 -5.61 -13.01 -1.57
CA GLY A 122 -4.79 -12.10 -2.37
C GLY A 122 -3.44 -12.69 -2.77
N TYR A 123 -2.70 -11.89 -3.53
CA TYR A 123 -1.35 -12.23 -3.96
C TYR A 123 -0.54 -10.97 -4.30
N ILE A 124 0.78 -11.09 -4.24
CA ILE A 124 1.69 -10.04 -4.71
C ILE A 124 1.86 -10.16 -6.23
N ARG A 125 1.30 -9.19 -6.96
CA ARG A 125 1.39 -9.04 -8.42
C ARG A 125 2.72 -8.42 -8.85
N PHE A 126 3.29 -7.57 -8.00
CA PHE A 126 4.59 -6.96 -8.21
C PHE A 126 5.22 -6.65 -6.83
N ALA A 127 6.38 -7.21 -6.55
CA ALA A 127 7.17 -6.93 -5.36
C ALA A 127 7.54 -5.45 -5.29
N ALA A 128 7.66 -4.94 -4.06
CA ALA A 128 8.16 -3.59 -3.83
C ALA A 128 9.59 -3.46 -4.36
N ARG A 129 9.76 -2.67 -5.42
CA ARG A 129 11.04 -2.42 -6.07
C ARG A 129 11.30 -0.93 -6.18
N ASP A 130 12.57 -0.55 -6.18
CA ASP A 130 13.01 0.84 -6.33
C ASP A 130 12.53 1.43 -7.66
N MET A 131 11.64 2.43 -7.58
CA MET A 131 11.05 3.11 -8.73
C MET A 131 11.94 4.22 -9.30
N THR A 132 13.09 4.51 -8.67
CA THR A 132 14.13 5.35 -9.30
C THR A 132 14.84 4.60 -10.44
N VAL A 133 14.77 3.27 -10.45
CA VAL A 133 15.25 2.41 -11.54
C VAL A 133 14.21 2.37 -12.66
N ALA A 134 14.57 2.93 -13.83
CA ALA A 134 13.66 3.06 -14.97
C ALA A 134 13.02 1.73 -15.41
N ALA A 135 13.79 0.62 -15.41
CA ALA A 135 13.27 -0.69 -15.80
C ALA A 135 12.14 -1.17 -14.86
N ASN A 136 12.27 -0.96 -13.55
CA ASN A 136 11.23 -1.33 -12.58
C ASN A 136 9.96 -0.49 -12.79
N LYS A 137 10.14 0.82 -13.00
CA LYS A 137 9.04 1.75 -13.25
C LYS A 137 8.28 1.39 -14.52
N THR A 138 8.98 1.20 -15.64
CA THR A 138 8.39 0.79 -16.92
C THR A 138 7.65 -0.53 -16.79
N ALA A 139 8.24 -1.53 -16.11
CA ALA A 139 7.61 -2.82 -15.90
C ALA A 139 6.28 -2.69 -15.14
N LEU A 140 6.26 -1.93 -14.04
CA LEU A 140 5.03 -1.72 -13.27
C LEU A 140 3.98 -0.92 -14.07
N GLN A 141 4.38 0.13 -14.77
CA GLN A 141 3.48 0.91 -15.64
C GLN A 141 2.85 0.04 -16.74
N ASN A 142 3.62 -0.85 -17.36
CA ASN A 142 3.11 -1.79 -18.36
C ASN A 142 2.14 -2.81 -17.75
N ILE A 143 2.42 -3.29 -16.53
CA ILE A 143 1.50 -4.18 -15.80
C ILE A 143 0.18 -3.45 -15.52
N LEU A 144 0.22 -2.23 -14.97
CA LEU A 144 -0.97 -1.42 -14.70
C LEU A 144 -1.78 -1.16 -15.98
N ALA A 145 -1.10 -0.80 -17.08
CA ALA A 145 -1.75 -0.61 -18.38
C ALA A 145 -2.37 -1.91 -18.92
N GLY A 146 -1.68 -3.04 -18.75
CA GLY A 146 -2.19 -4.37 -19.13
C GLY A 146 -3.44 -4.76 -18.35
N ILE A 147 -3.44 -4.52 -17.04
CA ILE A 147 -4.61 -4.74 -16.18
C ILE A 147 -5.77 -3.84 -16.65
N ALA A 148 -5.52 -2.55 -16.87
CA ALA A 148 -6.54 -1.60 -17.32
C ALA A 148 -7.15 -2.00 -18.69
N ALA A 149 -6.32 -2.44 -19.64
CA ALA A 149 -6.78 -2.93 -20.94
C ALA A 149 -7.61 -4.23 -20.82
N ASN A 150 -7.41 -4.99 -19.75
CA ASN A 150 -8.06 -6.28 -19.49
C ASN A 150 -8.98 -6.23 -18.25
N ILE A 151 -9.50 -5.06 -17.89
CA ILE A 151 -10.23 -4.84 -16.62
C ILE A 151 -11.50 -5.69 -16.45
N ASN A 152 -12.04 -6.22 -17.55
CA ASN A 152 -13.18 -7.14 -17.53
C ASN A 152 -12.80 -8.62 -17.55
N SER A 153 -11.51 -8.94 -17.74
CA SER A 153 -11.00 -10.30 -17.83
C SER A 153 -11.15 -11.03 -16.49
N PRO A 154 -11.58 -12.31 -16.48
CA PRO A 154 -11.63 -13.11 -15.26
C PRO A 154 -10.23 -13.36 -14.64
N ASN A 155 -9.17 -13.03 -15.38
CA ASN A 155 -7.80 -13.09 -14.89
C ASN A 155 -7.41 -11.88 -14.04
N GLU A 156 -8.05 -10.73 -14.25
CA GLU A 156 -7.74 -9.48 -13.54
C GLU A 156 -8.86 -9.07 -12.58
N LYS A 157 -10.10 -9.49 -12.86
CA LYS A 157 -11.29 -9.17 -12.07
C LYS A 157 -11.79 -10.41 -11.34
N LEU A 158 -12.16 -10.25 -10.07
CA LEU A 158 -12.83 -11.32 -9.31
C LEU A 158 -14.14 -11.72 -9.99
N THR A 159 -14.45 -13.01 -9.95
CA THR A 159 -15.64 -13.58 -10.58
C THR A 159 -16.94 -13.19 -9.88
N GLY A 160 -16.87 -12.90 -8.57
CA GLY A 160 -18.02 -12.54 -7.76
C GLY A 160 -17.61 -11.86 -6.44
N MET A 161 -18.59 -11.21 -5.80
CA MET A 161 -18.39 -10.59 -4.48
C MET A 161 -18.03 -11.61 -3.39
N SER A 162 -18.39 -12.88 -3.56
CA SER A 162 -18.04 -13.95 -2.61
C SER A 162 -16.55 -14.29 -2.60
N SER A 163 -15.78 -13.87 -3.60
CA SER A 163 -14.32 -14.01 -3.62
C SER A 163 -13.61 -12.73 -3.19
N LYS A 164 -14.35 -11.67 -2.86
CA LYS A 164 -13.77 -10.47 -2.28
C LYS A 164 -13.52 -10.77 -0.79
N ASP A 165 -12.25 -10.99 -0.48
CA ASP A 165 -11.76 -11.31 0.86
C ASP A 165 -10.60 -10.38 1.16
N GLU A 166 -10.94 -9.21 1.71
CA GLU A 166 -9.97 -8.20 2.09
C GLU A 166 -9.03 -8.71 3.19
N ASP A 167 -9.54 -9.49 4.13
CA ASP A 167 -8.77 -10.02 5.25
C ASP A 167 -7.69 -10.98 4.73
N GLY A 168 -8.05 -11.87 3.80
CA GLY A 168 -7.11 -12.70 3.06
C GLY A 168 -6.09 -11.88 2.27
N GLY A 169 -6.53 -10.80 1.61
CA GLY A 169 -5.65 -9.87 0.91
C GLY A 169 -4.61 -9.20 1.81
N PHE A 170 -5.04 -8.63 2.94
CA PHE A 170 -4.15 -8.03 3.93
C PHE A 170 -3.26 -9.07 4.61
N TYR A 171 -3.78 -10.27 4.88
CA TYR A 171 -2.99 -11.36 5.43
C TYR A 171 -1.88 -11.78 4.46
N GLU A 172 -2.14 -11.77 3.15
CA GLU A 172 -1.12 -12.02 2.15
C GLU A 172 -0.04 -10.93 2.14
N VAL A 173 -0.43 -9.65 2.24
CA VAL A 173 0.53 -8.55 2.38
C VAL A 173 1.36 -8.71 3.66
N TYR A 174 0.75 -9.14 4.77
CA TYR A 174 1.48 -9.49 5.99
C TYR A 174 2.49 -10.62 5.77
N LYS A 175 2.10 -11.71 5.09
CA LYS A 175 3.02 -12.80 4.72
C LYS A 175 4.19 -12.28 3.89
N TYR A 176 3.91 -11.39 2.94
CA TYR A 176 4.93 -10.75 2.10
C TYR A 176 5.93 -9.94 2.94
N LEU A 177 5.43 -9.03 3.78
CA LEU A 177 6.26 -8.21 4.67
C LEU A 177 7.02 -9.02 5.71
N SER A 178 6.51 -10.19 6.09
CA SER A 178 7.15 -11.09 7.06
C SER A 178 8.12 -12.09 6.42
N GLY A 179 8.20 -12.13 5.09
CA GLY A 179 9.04 -13.11 4.36
C GLY A 179 8.59 -14.56 4.56
N LEU A 180 7.29 -14.78 4.77
CA LEU A 180 6.73 -16.10 5.04
C LEU A 180 6.22 -16.76 3.76
N ALA A 181 5.90 -18.04 3.86
CA ALA A 181 5.21 -18.75 2.79
C ALA A 181 3.85 -18.10 2.48
N PRO A 182 3.46 -18.01 1.19
CA PRO A 182 2.13 -17.56 0.78
C PRO A 182 1.00 -18.36 1.43
N PHE A 183 -0.12 -17.70 1.71
CA PHE A 183 -1.31 -18.35 2.28
C PHE A 183 -2.33 -18.67 1.19
N THR A 184 -2.91 -17.64 0.59
CA THR A 184 -3.81 -17.70 -0.57
C THR A 184 -3.10 -17.35 -1.87
N GLY A 185 -1.92 -16.73 -1.79
CA GLY A 185 -1.04 -16.52 -2.93
C GLY A 185 -0.45 -17.84 -3.44
N PRO A 186 0.12 -17.85 -4.66
CA PRO A 186 0.70 -19.07 -5.21
C PRO A 186 1.88 -19.60 -4.41
N TYR A 187 1.92 -20.90 -4.16
CA TYR A 187 2.97 -21.57 -3.39
C TYR A 187 3.51 -22.81 -4.12
N GLY A 188 4.73 -23.20 -3.76
CA GLY A 188 5.40 -24.37 -4.33
C GLY A 188 5.80 -24.21 -5.80
N SER A 189 6.03 -25.32 -6.49
CA SER A 189 6.48 -25.35 -7.89
C SER A 189 5.34 -25.15 -8.92
N SER A 190 4.08 -25.17 -8.49
CA SER A 190 2.90 -25.07 -9.37
C SER A 190 2.30 -23.67 -9.42
N TYR A 191 3.09 -22.64 -9.13
CA TYR A 191 2.60 -21.26 -8.99
C TYR A 191 1.81 -20.76 -10.21
N ALA A 192 2.26 -21.09 -11.43
CA ALA A 192 1.62 -20.62 -12.67
C ALA A 192 0.22 -21.21 -12.88
N ALA A 193 -0.06 -22.40 -12.34
CA ALA A 193 -1.37 -23.02 -12.39
C ALA A 193 -2.35 -22.41 -11.36
N GLN A 194 -1.82 -21.85 -10.26
CA GLN A 194 -2.61 -21.24 -9.19
C GLN A 194 -2.90 -19.76 -9.47
N ASN A 195 -1.91 -19.04 -9.98
CA ASN A 195 -2.08 -17.68 -10.50
C ASN A 195 -0.99 -17.38 -11.54
N GLY A 196 -1.41 -17.23 -12.80
CA GLY A 196 -0.50 -16.99 -13.92
C GLY A 196 0.20 -15.63 -13.86
N TYR A 197 -0.14 -14.76 -12.93
CA TYR A 197 0.38 -13.40 -12.88
C TYR A 197 1.20 -13.06 -11.63
N VAL A 198 1.47 -14.04 -10.78
CA VAL A 198 2.31 -13.84 -9.60
C VAL A 198 3.72 -13.39 -9.97
N ASP A 199 4.31 -12.56 -9.12
CA ASP A 199 5.65 -12.04 -9.29
C ASP A 199 6.73 -13.05 -8.86
N ILE A 200 7.20 -13.82 -9.83
CA ILE A 200 8.21 -14.87 -9.65
C ILE A 200 9.11 -14.96 -10.89
N ALA A 201 10.35 -15.42 -10.67
CA ALA A 201 11.32 -15.62 -11.74
C ALA A 201 10.80 -16.58 -12.82
N GLY A 202 10.99 -16.20 -14.08
CA GLY A 202 10.65 -17.04 -15.23
C GLY A 202 9.16 -17.12 -15.56
N ASN A 203 8.29 -16.36 -14.88
CA ASN A 203 6.88 -16.28 -15.27
C ASN A 203 6.73 -15.67 -16.68
N ALA A 204 6.26 -16.46 -17.62
CA ALA A 204 6.18 -16.09 -19.04
C ALA A 204 4.90 -15.30 -19.41
N ASN A 205 3.97 -15.10 -18.48
CA ASN A 205 2.76 -14.35 -18.76
C ASN A 205 3.07 -12.88 -19.06
N THR A 206 2.46 -12.31 -20.09
CA THR A 206 2.75 -11.00 -20.70
C THR A 206 2.82 -9.84 -19.72
N TYR A 207 1.99 -9.82 -18.66
CA TYR A 207 1.94 -8.71 -17.70
C TYR A 207 2.47 -9.10 -16.33
N THR A 208 3.71 -9.59 -16.31
CA THR A 208 4.45 -9.97 -15.10
C THR A 208 5.85 -9.37 -15.10
N ALA A 209 6.46 -9.18 -13.94
CA ALA A 209 7.80 -8.59 -13.83
C ALA A 209 8.84 -9.30 -14.72
N ALA A 210 8.82 -10.63 -14.75
CA ALA A 210 9.74 -11.44 -15.54
C ALA A 210 9.57 -11.22 -17.05
N SER A 211 8.34 -11.21 -17.56
CA SER A 211 8.09 -10.96 -18.99
C SER A 211 8.31 -9.50 -19.40
N GLN A 212 8.26 -8.57 -18.44
CA GLN A 212 8.68 -7.17 -18.62
C GLN A 212 10.21 -7.00 -18.56
N GLY A 213 10.98 -8.08 -18.51
CA GLY A 213 12.45 -8.07 -18.61
C GLY A 213 13.18 -7.89 -17.28
N LEU A 214 12.48 -7.87 -16.14
CA LEU A 214 13.15 -7.89 -14.84
C LEU A 214 13.77 -9.26 -14.61
N THR A 215 14.96 -9.29 -13.99
CA THR A 215 15.72 -10.52 -13.74
C THR A 215 15.92 -10.82 -12.26
N SER A 216 15.50 -9.92 -11.37
CA SER A 216 15.66 -10.03 -9.91
C SER A 216 14.59 -9.24 -9.15
N GLY A 217 14.65 -9.33 -7.81
CA GLY A 217 13.72 -8.62 -6.92
C GLY A 217 12.29 -9.17 -6.95
N TYR A 218 12.11 -10.44 -7.32
CA TYR A 218 10.81 -11.10 -7.37
C TYR A 218 10.17 -11.27 -5.99
N ALA A 219 8.83 -11.25 -5.94
CA ALA A 219 8.11 -11.40 -4.69
C ALA A 219 8.34 -12.78 -4.07
N ILE A 220 8.44 -13.84 -4.88
CA ILE A 220 8.61 -15.20 -4.39
C ILE A 220 9.95 -15.78 -4.84
N VAL A 221 10.71 -16.32 -3.90
CA VAL A 221 11.94 -17.08 -4.13
C VAL A 221 11.97 -18.28 -3.19
N GLY A 222 12.25 -19.47 -3.73
CA GLY A 222 12.32 -20.69 -2.91
C GLY A 222 11.00 -21.05 -2.19
N GLY A 223 9.86 -20.60 -2.71
CA GLY A 223 8.53 -20.87 -2.15
C GLY A 223 8.10 -19.93 -1.00
N ASN A 224 8.93 -18.96 -0.63
CA ASN A 224 8.59 -17.94 0.35
C ASN A 224 8.55 -16.57 -0.30
N TYR A 225 7.81 -15.66 0.32
CA TYR A 225 7.93 -14.26 -0.01
C TYR A 225 9.29 -13.69 0.37
N VAL A 226 9.79 -12.77 -0.44
CA VAL A 226 10.99 -11.97 -0.17
C VAL A 226 10.53 -10.62 0.35
N SER A 227 10.64 -10.43 1.67
CA SER A 227 10.23 -9.17 2.28
C SER A 227 11.04 -7.98 1.76
N PRO A 228 10.39 -6.83 1.47
CA PRO A 228 11.08 -5.59 1.16
C PRO A 228 11.60 -4.89 2.43
N ILE A 229 11.26 -5.39 3.62
CA ILE A 229 11.77 -4.90 4.89
C ILE A 229 13.10 -5.59 5.17
N SER A 230 14.15 -4.79 5.39
CA SER A 230 15.49 -5.29 5.68
C SER A 230 16.07 -4.58 6.90
N SER A 231 16.80 -5.31 7.74
CA SER A 231 17.58 -4.74 8.83
C SER A 231 18.69 -3.80 8.36
N THR A 232 19.08 -3.88 7.07
CA THR A 232 20.04 -2.96 6.44
C THR A 232 19.44 -1.61 6.08
N LYS A 233 18.10 -1.48 6.13
CA LYS A 233 17.35 -0.24 5.89
C LYS A 233 16.41 0.05 7.07
N PRO A 234 16.95 0.21 8.30
CA PRO A 234 16.15 0.21 9.53
C PRO A 234 15.19 1.41 9.64
N CYS A 235 15.38 2.44 8.81
CA CYS A 235 14.54 3.64 8.79
C CYS A 235 13.49 3.64 7.67
N ALA A 236 13.47 2.63 6.80
CA ALA A 236 12.48 2.55 5.72
C ALA A 236 11.07 2.34 6.32
N ARG A 237 10.20 3.33 6.12
CA ARG A 237 8.78 3.21 6.45
C ARG A 237 8.08 2.33 5.42
N THR A 238 7.09 1.56 5.86
CA THR A 238 6.23 0.77 4.97
C THR A 238 4.80 1.28 5.08
N TYR A 239 4.24 1.68 3.94
CA TYR A 239 2.86 2.13 3.80
C TYR A 239 2.09 1.10 2.98
N ILE A 240 0.89 0.76 3.45
CA ILE A 240 -0.06 -0.06 2.71
C ILE A 240 -1.20 0.87 2.31
N VAL A 241 -1.40 1.04 1.01
CA VAL A 241 -2.49 1.84 0.45
C VAL A 241 -3.52 0.89 -0.11
N TYR A 242 -4.65 0.75 0.58
CA TYR A 242 -5.76 -0.05 0.11
C TYR A 242 -6.72 0.82 -0.71
N ILE A 243 -6.88 0.48 -1.98
CA ILE A 243 -7.84 1.11 -2.87
C ILE A 243 -9.10 0.26 -2.84
N ALA A 244 -10.03 0.67 -1.99
CA ALA A 244 -11.31 0.02 -1.83
C ALA A 244 -12.24 0.38 -2.99
N ASN A 245 -12.95 -0.61 -3.49
CA ASN A 245 -14.01 -0.39 -4.45
C ASN A 245 -15.37 -0.55 -3.76
N ASN A 246 -16.30 0.36 -4.06
CA ASN A 246 -17.56 0.46 -3.35
C ASN A 246 -18.38 -0.84 -3.52
N ALA A 247 -18.38 -1.66 -2.48
CA ALA A 247 -19.36 -2.73 -2.29
C ALA A 247 -20.61 -2.07 -1.74
N ASN A 248 -21.76 -2.25 -2.38
CA ASN A 248 -23.04 -1.86 -1.80
C ASN A 248 -23.24 -2.60 -0.47
N ASN A 249 -22.82 -2.02 0.66
CA ASN A 249 -23.09 -2.36 2.08
C ASN A 249 -23.16 -3.85 2.50
N ILE A 250 -22.59 -4.77 1.73
CA ILE A 250 -22.42 -6.18 2.10
C ILE A 250 -20.91 -6.42 2.03
N GLY A 251 -20.19 -5.86 3.01
CA GLY A 251 -18.76 -6.10 3.19
C GLY A 251 -18.49 -7.50 3.73
N SER A 252 -17.23 -7.94 3.59
CA SER A 252 -16.65 -9.20 4.08
C SER A 252 -17.33 -9.74 5.36
N THR A 253 -17.75 -11.01 5.31
CA THR A 253 -18.18 -11.79 6.49
C THR A 253 -17.11 -12.77 6.89
#